data_AF-A0ABD3CNV9-F1
#
_entry.id   AF-A0ABD3CNV9-F1
#
_cell.length_a   1.000
_cell.length_b   1.000
_cell.length_c   1.000
_cell.angle_alpha   90.00
_cell.angle_beta   90.00
_cell.angle_gamma   90.00
#
_symmetry.space_group_name_H-M   'P 1'
#
loop_
_entity.id
_entity.type
_entity.pdbx_description
1 polymer ?
#
loop_
_entity_poly.entity_id
_entity_poly.type
_entity_poly.pdbx_seq_one_letter_code
_entity_poly.pdbx_strand_id
1 'polypeptide(L)' 'MYGPTGSGKSHTMFGIPNEPGIVYKSLKGILGEGVDEDGERLGVGTFV' A
#
# COMPACT_ATOMS: atom_id res chain seq x y z
N MET A 1 4.74 -3.65 11.25
CA MET A 1 4.05 -3.17 12.46
C MET A 1 4.52 -3.97 13.67
N TYR A 2 4.72 -3.33 14.83
CA TYR A 2 5.19 -4.00 16.05
C TYR A 2 4.03 -4.18 17.05
N GLY A 3 4.03 -5.26 17.82
CA GLY A 3 2.99 -5.56 18.82
C GLY A 3 2.78 -7.06 19.07
N PRO A 4 2.07 -7.45 20.14
CA PRO A 4 1.79 -8.85 20.48
C PRO A 4 0.83 -9.53 19.47
N THR A 5 0.73 -10.85 19.50
CA THR A 5 -0.23 -11.59 18.66
C THR A 5 -1.66 -11.16 18.99
N GLY A 6 -2.49 -10.96 17.97
CA GLY A 6 -3.86 -10.44 18.12
C GLY A 6 -3.99 -8.91 18.09
N SER A 7 -2.89 -8.15 18.12
CA SER A 7 -2.92 -6.67 18.11
C SER A 7 -3.25 -6.03 16.75
N GLY A 8 -3.75 -6.80 15.79
CA GLY A 8 -4.17 -6.26 14.48
C GLY A 8 -3.04 -5.99 13.46
N LYS A 9 -1.79 -6.42 13.70
CA LYS A 9 -0.67 -6.15 12.76
C LYS A 9 -0.95 -6.58 11.32
N SER A 10 -1.54 -7.76 11.11
CA SER A 10 -1.90 -8.25 9.77
C SER A 10 -3.01 -7.43 9.15
N HIS A 11 -3.98 -6.98 9.95
CA HIS A 11 -5.04 -6.09 9.50
C HIS A 11 -4.48 -4.72 9.09
N THR A 12 -3.51 -4.15 9.81
CA THR A 12 -2.86 -2.91 9.37
C THR A 12 -1.96 -3.10 8.13
N MET A 13 -1.20 -4.20 8.08
CA MET A 13 -0.28 -4.46 6.96
C MET A 13 -1.04 -4.77 5.67
N PHE A 14 -2.01 -5.67 5.73
CA PHE A 14 -2.70 -6.22 4.56
C PHE A 14 -4.17 -5.82 4.47
N GLY A 15 -4.84 -5.64 5.61
CA GLY A 15 -6.26 -5.29 5.65
C GLY A 15 -7.19 -6.46 5.37
N ILE A 16 -8.41 -6.11 4.97
CA ILE A 16 -9.44 -7.02 4.45
C ILE A 16 -9.87 -6.51 3.07
N PRO A 17 -10.58 -7.29 2.25
CA PRO A 17 -10.95 -6.85 0.90
C PRO A 17 -11.65 -5.48 0.82
N ASN A 18 -12.46 -5.13 1.84
CA ASN A 18 -13.16 -3.84 1.90
C ASN A 18 -12.35 -2.71 2.54
N GLU A 19 -11.27 -3.04 3.26
CA GLU A 19 -10.40 -2.07 3.94
C GLU A 19 -8.94 -2.49 3.72
N PRO A 20 -8.35 -2.14 2.57
CA PRO A 20 -7.00 -2.56 2.23
C PRO A 20 -5.96 -1.91 3.16
N GLY A 21 -5.00 -2.72 3.60
CA GLY A 21 -3.88 -2.28 4.43
C GLY A 21 -2.81 -1.52 3.66
N ILE A 22 -1.76 -1.10 4.38
CA ILE A 22 -0.69 -0.26 3.83
C ILE A 22 0.00 -0.90 2.62
N VAL A 23 0.23 -2.21 2.63
CA VAL A 23 0.92 -2.92 1.54
C VAL A 23 0.17 -2.76 0.22
N TYR A 24 -1.15 -2.97 0.23
CA TYR A 24 -1.95 -2.85 -0.99
C TYR A 24 -2.01 -1.41 -1.48
N LYS A 25 -2.18 -0.44 -0.57
CA LYS A 25 -2.19 0.99 -0.91
C LYS A 25 -0.86 1.42 -1.53
N SER A 26 0.27 1.01 -0.95
CA SER A 26 1.61 1.30 -1.48
C SER A 26 1.83 0.65 -2.84
N LEU A 27 1.48 -0.63 -3.02
CA LEU A 27 1.61 -1.29 -4.31
C LEU A 27 0.70 -0.68 -5.38
N LYS A 28 -0.52 -0.27 -5.01
CA LYS A 28 -1.43 0.44 -5.92
C LYS A 28 -0.86 1.81 -6.32
N GLY A 29 -0.20 2.53 -5.40
CA GLY A 29 0.50 3.76 -5.73
C GLY A 29 1.69 3.52 -6.67
N ILE A 30 2.50 2.50 -6.40
CA ILE A 30 3.72 2.19 -7.16
C ILE A 30 3.42 1.66 -8.57
N LEU A 31 2.43 0.76 -8.68
CA LEU A 31 2.14 0.00 -9.91
C LEU A 31 0.89 0.48 -10.65
N GLY A 32 -0.01 1.18 -9.97
CA GLY A 32 -1.20 1.75 -10.61
C GLY A 32 -0.82 2.95 -11.48
N GLU A 33 -1.60 3.22 -12.53
CA GLU A 33 -1.48 4.45 -13.33
C GLU A 33 -2.01 5.66 -12.56
N GLY A 34 -1.45 5.91 -11.38
CA GLY A 34 -1.83 6.98 -10.47
C GLY A 34 -0.74 8.04 -10.42
N VAL A 35 -1.16 9.29 -10.48
CA VAL A 35 -0.32 10.41 -10.07
C VAL A 35 -0.27 10.37 -8.54
N ASP A 36 0.92 10.38 -7.95
CA ASP A 36 1.07 10.43 -6.49
C ASP A 36 0.48 11.73 -5.93
N GLU A 37 0.33 11.83 -4.62
CA GLU A 37 -0.20 13.05 -3.97
C GLU A 37 0.65 14.30 -4.27
N ASP A 38 1.93 14.10 -4.63
CA ASP A 38 2.89 15.14 -5.03
C ASP A 38 2.89 15.45 -6.55
N GLY A 39 2.01 14.85 -7.35
CA GLY A 39 1.93 15.12 -8.79
C GLY A 39 2.87 14.27 -9.66
N GLU A 40 3.63 13.35 -9.07
CA GLU A 40 4.59 12.49 -9.77
C GLU A 40 3.89 11.26 -10.37
N ARG A 41 4.22 10.90 -11.61
CA ARG A 41 3.66 9.70 -12.27
C ARG A 41 4.35 8.47 -11.72
N LEU A 42 3.79 7.85 -10.69
CA LEU A 42 4.26 6.54 -10.25
C LEU A 42 3.74 5.46 -11.20
N GLY A 43 4.61 4.54 -11.58
CA GLY A 43 4.28 3.47 -12.50
C GLY A 43 5.47 2.58 -12.80
N VAL A 44 5.19 1.44 -13.43
CA VAL A 44 6.17 0.37 -13.74
C VAL A 44 7.41 0.90 -14.48
N GLY A 45 7.29 1.99 -15.26
CA GLY A 45 8.41 2.61 -15.98
C GLY A 45 9.35 3.49 -15.14
N THR A 46 9.04 3.77 -13.88
CA THR A 46 9.87 4.62 -12.99
C THR A 46 11.01 3.83 -12.35
N PHE A 47 10.88 2.51 -12.24
CA PHE A 47 11.81 1.62 -11.54
C PHE A 47 12.66 0.76 -12.49
N VAL A 48 12.75 1.13 -13.78
CA VAL A 48 13.56 0.44 -14.80
C VAL A 48 14.76 1.26 -15.23
#